data_AF-A0A9D5Y8T3-F1
#
_entry.id   AF-A0A9D5Y8T3-F1
#
_cell.length_a   1.000
_cell.length_b   1.000
_cell.length_c   1.000
_cell.angle_alpha   90.00
_cell.angle_beta   90.00
_cell.angle_gamma   90.00
#
_symmetry.space_group_name_H-M   'P 1'
#
loop_
_entity.id
_entity.type
_entity.pdbx_description
1 polymer ?
#
loop_
_entity_poly.entity_id
_entity_poly.type
_entity_poly.pdbx_seq_one_letter_code
_entity_poly.pdbx_strand_id
1 'polypeptide(L)'
;MDRSRLREIQNLEFRDPKDFLIELKKLEGQLVASVLDSKVRRLRTNNLKEWRETRDAALFCYGMGQRIGQTVFLARGESQDYDFVASCMVGDVQHFAPVQLKEFVPSELNSTTSLKKIIDSLNKYGDSKELTVAIRLNRQVHFDPQTVVVPQLRIAALWVFGSISEDQTEWGLWGDFLEKPEGSRFLYPD
;
A
#
# COMPACT_ATOMS: atom_id res chain seq x y z
N MET A 1 1.56 -11.46 -17.82
CA MET A 1 1.73 -12.42 -16.72
C MET A 1 1.83 -13.78 -17.34
N ASP A 2 2.74 -14.65 -16.88
CA ASP A 2 2.73 -16.02 -17.39
C ASP A 2 1.48 -16.78 -16.92
N ARG A 3 1.14 -17.86 -17.61
CA ARG A 3 -0.09 -18.63 -17.35
C ARG A 3 -0.08 -19.35 -16.00
N SER A 4 1.09 -19.70 -15.47
CA SER A 4 1.19 -20.41 -14.18
C SER A 4 0.87 -19.46 -13.04
N ARG A 5 1.52 -18.29 -13.04
CA ARG A 5 1.31 -17.23 -12.06
C ARG A 5 -0.12 -16.70 -12.09
N LEU A 6 -0.73 -16.58 -13.28
CA LEU A 6 -2.14 -16.17 -13.37
C LEU A 6 -3.07 -17.19 -12.69
N ARG A 7 -2.83 -18.49 -12.86
CA ARG A 7 -3.63 -19.54 -12.21
C ARG A 7 -3.47 -19.53 -10.70
N GLU A 8 -2.25 -19.32 -10.20
CA GLU A 8 -2.00 -19.18 -8.76
C GLU A 8 -2.78 -18.00 -8.18
N ILE A 9 -2.73 -16.85 -8.86
CA ILE A 9 -3.45 -15.64 -8.45
C ILE A 9 -4.97 -15.83 -8.48
N GLN A 10 -5.50 -16.53 -9.49
CA GLN A 10 -6.93 -16.81 -9.60
C GLN A 10 -7.48 -17.67 -8.44
N ASN A 11 -6.63 -18.43 -7.76
CA ASN A 11 -7.02 -19.24 -6.61
C ASN A 11 -6.92 -18.49 -5.27
N LEU A 12 -6.45 -17.24 -5.27
CA LEU A 12 -6.34 -16.46 -4.04
C LEU A 12 -7.72 -15.97 -3.58
N GLU A 13 -7.86 -15.85 -2.26
CA GLU A 13 -9.05 -15.26 -1.65
C GLU A 13 -8.96 -13.73 -1.69
N PHE A 14 -9.74 -13.11 -2.58
CA PHE A 14 -9.86 -11.65 -2.67
C PHE A 14 -10.89 -11.15 -1.68
N ARG A 15 -10.49 -10.16 -0.87
CA ARG A 15 -11.33 -9.53 0.14
C ARG A 15 -11.54 -8.06 -0.18
N ASP A 16 -12.68 -7.51 0.25
CA ASP A 16 -12.93 -6.08 0.16
C ASP A 16 -12.07 -5.36 1.23
N PRO A 17 -11.23 -4.37 0.85
CA PRO A 17 -10.44 -3.63 1.82
C PRO A 17 -11.30 -2.83 2.81
N LYS A 18 -12.51 -2.40 2.41
CA LYS A 18 -13.38 -1.56 3.24
C LYS A 18 -13.78 -2.30 4.52
N ASP A 19 -14.30 -3.51 4.39
CA ASP A 19 -14.76 -4.30 5.53
C ASP A 19 -13.61 -4.58 6.51
N PHE A 20 -12.45 -4.94 5.99
CA PHE A 20 -11.24 -5.13 6.79
C PHE A 20 -10.84 -3.86 7.58
N LEU A 21 -10.87 -2.69 6.93
CA LEU A 21 -10.51 -1.43 7.57
C LEU A 21 -11.52 -1.02 8.66
N ILE A 22 -12.81 -1.25 8.44
CA ILE A 22 -13.85 -0.98 9.45
C ILE A 22 -13.64 -1.85 10.69
N GLU A 23 -13.37 -3.15 10.51
CA GLU A 23 -13.05 -4.06 11.62
C GLU A 23 -11.78 -3.64 12.35
N LEU A 24 -10.74 -3.27 11.61
CA LEU A 24 -9.48 -2.81 12.18
C LEU A 24 -9.67 -1.52 13.00
N LYS A 25 -10.46 -0.55 12.52
CA LYS A 25 -10.77 0.69 13.24
C LYS A 25 -11.45 0.41 14.58
N LYS A 26 -12.39 -0.55 14.63
CA LYS A 26 -13.03 -0.98 15.89
C LYS A 26 -12.01 -1.55 16.86
N LEU A 27 -11.08 -2.37 16.38
CA LEU A 27 -10.01 -2.93 17.20
C LEU A 27 -9.03 -1.85 17.67
N GLU A 28 -8.58 -0.96 16.78
CA GLU A 28 -7.69 0.16 17.12
C GLU A 28 -8.30 1.04 18.22
N GLY A 29 -9.61 1.32 18.15
CA GLY A 29 -10.33 2.04 19.21
C GLY A 29 -10.27 1.36 20.59
N GLN A 30 -10.35 0.02 20.63
CA GLN A 30 -10.19 -0.74 21.88
C GLN A 30 -8.74 -0.71 22.38
N LEU A 31 -7.77 -0.72 21.46
CA LEU A 31 -6.34 -0.70 21.79
C LEU A 31 -5.86 0.66 22.32
N VAL A 32 -6.47 1.78 21.92
CA VAL A 32 -6.12 3.12 22.43
C VAL A 32 -6.31 3.21 23.95
N ALA A 33 -7.35 2.57 24.49
CA ALA A 33 -7.63 2.51 25.92
C ALA A 33 -6.78 1.48 26.68
N SER A 34 -5.96 0.68 25.98
CA SER A 34 -5.17 -0.39 26.58
C SER A 34 -3.82 0.08 27.12
N VAL A 35 -3.32 -0.59 28.16
CA VAL A 35 -1.96 -0.39 28.72
C VAL A 35 -0.87 -1.12 27.92
N LEU A 36 -1.17 -1.56 26.70
CA LEU A 36 -0.26 -2.35 25.89
C LEU A 36 0.96 -1.54 25.44
N ASP A 37 2.08 -2.24 25.28
CA ASP A 37 3.32 -1.67 24.77
C ASP A 37 3.09 -0.96 23.43
N SER A 38 3.79 0.17 23.25
CA SER A 38 3.65 1.01 22.06
C SER A 38 3.98 0.27 20.75
N LYS A 39 4.90 -0.70 20.77
CA LYS A 39 5.24 -1.51 19.58
C LYS A 39 4.11 -2.46 19.23
N VAL A 40 3.42 -3.01 20.21
CA VAL A 40 2.24 -3.87 19.99
C VAL A 40 1.10 -3.05 19.40
N ARG A 41 0.78 -1.89 20.00
CA ARG A 41 -0.26 -0.98 19.49
C ARG A 41 0.00 -0.51 18.05
N ARG A 42 1.27 -0.34 17.67
CA ARG A 42 1.68 0.05 16.31
C ARG A 42 1.94 -1.14 15.37
N LEU A 43 1.61 -2.37 15.78
CA LEU A 43 1.84 -3.61 15.01
C LEU A 43 3.32 -3.78 14.55
N ARG A 44 4.27 -3.37 15.39
CA ARG A 44 5.72 -3.32 15.10
C ARG A 44 6.50 -4.53 15.60
N THR A 45 5.87 -5.47 16.29
CA THR A 45 6.51 -6.75 16.64
C THR A 45 6.51 -7.69 15.43
N ASN A 46 7.45 -8.63 15.36
CA ASN A 46 7.55 -9.58 14.25
C ASN A 46 6.24 -10.36 14.04
N ASN A 47 5.60 -10.80 15.13
CA ASN A 47 4.32 -11.52 15.11
C ASN A 47 3.14 -10.67 14.59
N LEU A 48 3.31 -9.34 14.47
CA LEU A 48 2.28 -8.41 13.99
C LEU A 48 2.65 -7.79 12.64
N LYS A 49 3.79 -8.17 12.04
CA LYS A 49 4.25 -7.67 10.75
C LYS A 49 3.17 -7.89 9.67
N GLU A 50 2.64 -9.09 9.63
CA GLU A 50 1.58 -9.51 8.71
C GLU A 50 0.34 -8.63 8.78
N TRP A 51 -0.12 -8.30 9.99
CA TRP A 51 -1.28 -7.42 10.19
C TRP A 51 -0.98 -5.98 9.78
N ARG A 52 0.24 -5.50 10.04
CA ARG A 52 0.69 -4.19 9.58
C ARG A 52 0.72 -4.09 8.05
N GLU A 53 1.23 -5.11 7.39
CA GLU A 53 1.30 -5.16 5.92
C GLU A 53 -0.09 -5.30 5.30
N THR A 54 -0.97 -6.09 5.91
CA THR A 54 -2.38 -6.21 5.46
C THR A 54 -3.13 -4.89 5.60
N ARG A 55 -2.92 -4.15 6.70
CA ARG A 55 -3.45 -2.78 6.87
C ARG A 55 -3.00 -1.84 5.75
N ASP A 56 -1.72 -1.90 5.41
CA ASP A 56 -1.14 -1.03 4.39
C ASP A 56 -1.63 -1.40 2.98
N ALA A 57 -1.77 -2.69 2.68
CA ALA A 57 -2.40 -3.18 1.47
C ALA A 57 -3.87 -2.74 1.37
N ALA A 58 -4.64 -2.85 2.46
CA ALA A 58 -6.04 -2.49 2.47
C ALA A 58 -6.25 -0.97 2.28
N LEU A 59 -5.45 -0.14 2.95
CA LEU A 59 -5.47 1.31 2.75
C LEU A 59 -5.16 1.71 1.30
N PHE A 60 -4.13 1.10 0.71
CA PHE A 60 -3.78 1.35 -0.68
C PHE A 60 -4.91 0.94 -1.64
N CYS A 61 -5.46 -0.27 -1.48
CA CYS A 61 -6.53 -0.77 -2.33
C CYS A 61 -7.81 0.06 -2.18
N TYR A 62 -8.20 0.40 -0.95
CA TYR A 62 -9.35 1.25 -0.70
C TYR A 62 -9.17 2.63 -1.36
N GLY A 63 -8.02 3.28 -1.15
CA GLY A 63 -7.71 4.56 -1.77
C GLY A 63 -7.71 4.50 -3.30
N MET A 64 -7.17 3.42 -3.88
CA MET A 64 -7.21 3.21 -5.33
C MET A 64 -8.65 3.05 -5.82
N GLY A 65 -9.47 2.29 -5.09
CA GLY A 65 -10.87 2.09 -5.44
C GLY A 65 -11.69 3.38 -5.39
N GLN A 66 -11.45 4.23 -4.38
CA GLN A 66 -12.05 5.57 -4.32
C GLN A 66 -11.64 6.43 -5.53
N ARG A 67 -10.38 6.35 -5.95
CA ARG A 67 -9.87 7.11 -7.10
C ARG A 67 -10.48 6.69 -8.43
N ILE A 68 -10.63 5.39 -8.67
CA ILE A 68 -11.12 4.85 -9.96
C ILE A 68 -12.63 4.60 -9.98
N GLY A 69 -13.33 4.82 -8.87
CA GLY A 69 -14.77 4.61 -8.73
C GLY A 69 -15.22 3.15 -8.78
N GLN A 70 -14.33 2.21 -8.44
CA GLN A 70 -14.57 0.76 -8.50
C GLN A 70 -13.92 0.08 -7.30
N THR A 71 -14.48 -1.01 -6.80
CA THR A 71 -13.83 -1.77 -5.72
C THR A 71 -12.53 -2.38 -6.22
N VAL A 72 -11.44 -2.09 -5.50
CA VAL A 72 -10.16 -2.77 -5.66
C VAL A 72 -10.00 -3.72 -4.48
N PHE A 73 -10.12 -5.01 -4.74
CA PHE A 73 -9.96 -6.07 -3.76
C PHE A 73 -8.48 -6.33 -3.50
N LEU A 74 -8.16 -6.82 -2.31
CA LEU A 74 -6.84 -7.36 -1.99
C LEU A 74 -6.90 -8.86 -1.73
N ALA A 75 -5.93 -9.58 -2.25
CA ALA A 75 -5.67 -10.95 -1.88
C ALA A 75 -4.24 -11.11 -1.39
N ARG A 76 -4.07 -11.97 -0.39
CA ARG A 76 -2.75 -12.33 0.09
C ARG A 76 -2.17 -13.39 -0.83
N GLY A 77 -1.01 -13.09 -1.38
CA GLY A 77 -0.23 -14.00 -2.20
C GLY A 77 1.18 -13.49 -2.18
N GLU A 78 1.94 -13.80 -1.15
CA GLU A 78 3.34 -13.37 -1.07
C GLU A 78 4.15 -14.22 -2.05
N SER A 79 4.91 -13.56 -2.90
CA SER A 79 5.91 -14.19 -3.77
C SER A 79 7.21 -13.42 -3.66
N GLN A 80 8.24 -13.86 -4.37
CA GLN A 80 9.57 -13.25 -4.29
C GLN A 80 9.57 -11.74 -4.58
N ASP A 81 8.63 -11.28 -5.43
CA ASP A 81 8.64 -9.93 -5.97
C ASP A 81 7.50 -9.03 -5.47
N TYR A 82 6.52 -9.56 -4.73
CA TYR A 82 5.34 -8.82 -4.30
C TYR A 82 4.75 -9.35 -2.99
N ASP A 83 4.14 -8.45 -2.22
CA ASP A 83 3.60 -8.76 -0.89
C ASP A 83 2.11 -9.14 -0.95
N PHE A 84 1.36 -8.64 -1.93
CA PHE A 84 -0.06 -8.97 -2.15
C PHE A 84 -0.48 -8.73 -3.60
N VAL A 85 -1.70 -9.17 -3.96
CA VAL A 85 -2.31 -8.90 -5.27
C VAL A 85 -3.53 -8.01 -5.10
N ALA A 86 -3.56 -6.90 -5.82
CA ALA A 86 -4.77 -6.10 -6.00
C ALA A 86 -5.57 -6.61 -7.20
N SER A 87 -6.89 -6.53 -7.14
CA SER A 87 -7.76 -6.88 -8.26
C SER A 87 -8.95 -5.95 -8.38
N CYS A 88 -9.38 -5.66 -9.60
CA CYS A 88 -10.63 -4.97 -9.89
C CYS A 88 -11.31 -5.60 -11.10
N MET A 89 -12.62 -5.41 -11.19
CA MET A 89 -13.40 -5.76 -12.38
C MET A 89 -13.50 -4.54 -13.28
N VAL A 90 -13.22 -4.70 -14.56
CA VAL A 90 -13.49 -3.67 -15.59
C VAL A 90 -14.39 -4.31 -16.64
N GLY A 91 -15.68 -3.97 -16.60
CA GLY A 91 -16.71 -4.75 -17.28
C GLY A 91 -16.72 -6.19 -16.73
N ASP A 92 -16.61 -7.18 -17.62
CA ASP A 92 -16.60 -8.60 -17.25
C ASP A 92 -15.18 -9.17 -17.10
N VAL A 93 -14.15 -8.33 -17.17
CA VAL A 93 -12.74 -8.76 -17.09
C VAL A 93 -12.18 -8.44 -15.72
N GLN A 94 -11.69 -9.48 -15.04
CA GLN A 94 -10.93 -9.31 -13.81
C GLN A 94 -9.48 -8.96 -14.12
N HIS A 95 -9.03 -7.81 -13.64
CA HIS A 95 -7.65 -7.36 -13.72
C HIS A 95 -6.91 -7.68 -12.43
N PHE A 96 -5.62 -7.98 -12.53
CA PHE A 96 -4.75 -8.28 -11.41
C PHE A 96 -3.50 -7.41 -11.47
N ALA A 97 -3.10 -6.88 -10.32
CA ALA A 97 -1.87 -6.13 -10.14
C ALA A 97 -1.11 -6.70 -8.94
N PRO A 98 0.02 -7.40 -9.16
CA PRO A 98 0.95 -7.71 -8.08
C PRO A 98 1.48 -6.42 -7.47
N VAL A 99 1.43 -6.29 -6.14
CA VAL A 99 1.86 -5.09 -5.42
C VAL A 99 2.95 -5.42 -4.40
N GLN A 100 4.07 -4.72 -4.50
CA GLN A 100 5.08 -4.66 -3.45
C GLN A 100 4.86 -3.41 -2.59
N LEU A 101 4.72 -3.61 -1.29
CA LEU A 101 4.73 -2.56 -0.29
C LEU A 101 6.17 -2.16 0.06
N LYS A 102 6.35 -0.85 0.23
CA LYS A 102 7.51 -0.25 0.89
C LYS A 102 7.01 0.75 1.91
N GLU A 103 7.84 1.04 2.89
CA GLU A 103 7.52 2.00 3.93
C GLU A 103 8.62 3.05 4.04
N PHE A 104 8.23 4.31 3.94
CA PHE A 104 9.03 5.41 4.44
C PHE A 104 8.80 5.54 5.95
N VAL A 105 9.56 4.73 6.70
CA VAL A 105 9.39 4.51 8.15
C VAL A 105 9.54 5.80 8.97
N PRO A 106 9.03 5.82 10.22
CA PRO A 106 9.25 6.95 11.13
C PRO A 106 10.73 7.25 11.37
N SER A 107 11.06 8.52 11.65
CA SER A 107 12.44 8.97 11.86
C SER A 107 13.09 8.29 13.08
N GLU A 108 12.31 7.94 14.09
CA GLU A 108 12.77 7.20 15.26
C GLU A 108 13.21 5.76 14.94
N LEU A 109 12.72 5.17 13.84
CA LEU A 109 13.15 3.84 13.38
C LEU A 109 14.35 3.93 12.45
N ASN A 110 14.37 4.90 11.54
CA ASN A 110 15.51 5.11 10.64
C ASN A 110 15.54 6.54 10.10
N SER A 111 16.21 7.44 10.81
CA SER A 111 16.35 8.85 10.41
C SER A 111 17.11 9.05 9.09
N THR A 112 17.96 8.09 8.69
CA THR A 112 18.84 8.23 7.52
C THR A 112 18.20 7.82 6.19
N THR A 113 17.07 7.11 6.25
CA THR A 113 16.30 6.75 5.05
C THR A 113 15.61 7.99 4.50
N SER A 114 15.59 8.11 3.17
CA SER A 114 14.82 9.12 2.46
C SER A 114 13.92 8.44 1.44
N LEU A 115 12.83 9.11 1.02
CA LEU A 115 11.96 8.60 -0.03
C LEU A 115 12.74 8.31 -1.33
N LYS A 116 13.69 9.19 -1.68
CA LYS A 116 14.59 8.97 -2.83
C LYS A 116 15.37 7.66 -2.72
N LYS A 117 15.96 7.35 -1.55
CA LYS A 117 16.69 6.08 -1.35
C LYS A 117 15.79 4.85 -1.55
N ILE A 118 14.52 4.92 -1.11
CA ILE A 118 13.55 3.85 -1.32
C ILE A 118 13.28 3.68 -2.81
N ILE A 119 12.99 4.78 -3.52
CA ILE A 119 12.73 4.78 -4.97
C ILE A 119 13.95 4.28 -5.76
N ASP A 120 15.15 4.77 -5.46
CA ASP A 120 16.40 4.34 -6.11
C ASP A 120 16.64 2.83 -5.94
N SER A 121 16.23 2.26 -4.79
CA SER A 121 16.38 0.82 -4.51
C SER A 121 15.44 -0.07 -5.35
N LEU A 122 14.44 0.51 -6.01
CA LEU A 122 13.49 -0.24 -6.85
C LEU A 122 14.12 -0.74 -8.16
N ASN A 123 15.31 -0.25 -8.53
CA ASN A 123 16.05 -0.74 -9.71
C ASN A 123 16.32 -2.25 -9.67
N LYS A 124 16.30 -2.87 -8.49
CA LYS A 124 16.46 -4.32 -8.33
C LYS A 124 15.33 -5.14 -8.99
N TYR A 125 14.17 -4.54 -9.25
CA TYR A 125 13.01 -5.19 -9.89
C TYR A 125 13.10 -5.14 -11.43
N GLY A 126 14.29 -5.31 -11.99
CA GLY A 126 14.62 -5.04 -13.40
C GLY A 126 13.82 -5.86 -14.44
N ASP A 127 13.17 -6.95 -14.02
CA ASP A 127 12.39 -7.83 -14.89
C ASP A 127 10.89 -7.92 -14.50
N SER A 128 10.46 -7.13 -13.52
CA SER A 128 9.10 -7.21 -12.95
C SER A 128 8.15 -6.19 -13.60
N LYS A 129 7.97 -6.26 -14.93
CA LYS A 129 7.18 -5.28 -15.73
C LYS A 129 5.72 -5.11 -15.29
N GLU A 130 5.19 -6.06 -14.53
CA GLU A 130 3.81 -6.05 -14.04
C GLU A 130 3.70 -5.62 -12.58
N LEU A 131 4.83 -5.38 -11.91
CA LEU A 131 4.87 -5.05 -10.51
C LEU A 131 4.39 -3.62 -10.29
N THR A 132 3.43 -3.45 -9.41
CA THR A 132 3.11 -2.15 -8.82
C THR A 132 3.90 -2.00 -7.52
N VAL A 133 4.50 -0.84 -7.28
CA VAL A 133 5.11 -0.52 -5.98
C VAL A 133 4.28 0.56 -5.29
N ALA A 134 3.86 0.28 -4.06
CA ALA A 134 3.14 1.23 -3.22
C ALA A 134 3.99 1.58 -1.98
N ILE A 135 4.38 2.85 -1.86
CA ILE A 135 5.19 3.35 -0.76
C ILE A 135 4.30 4.06 0.25
N ARG A 136 4.21 3.51 1.46
CA ARG A 136 3.54 4.17 2.57
C ARG A 136 4.44 5.25 3.17
N LEU A 137 3.95 6.49 3.23
CA LEU A 137 4.50 7.55 4.07
C LEU A 137 4.06 7.32 5.51
N ASN A 138 4.98 6.85 6.35
CA ASN A 138 4.76 6.70 7.77
C ASN A 138 5.77 7.56 8.54
N ARG A 139 5.85 8.84 8.17
CA ARG A 139 6.70 9.83 8.79
C ARG A 139 6.01 11.17 8.73
N GLN A 140 6.10 11.96 9.79
CA GLN A 140 5.60 13.33 9.79
C GLN A 140 6.52 14.19 8.91
N VAL A 141 6.10 14.42 7.67
CA VAL A 141 6.85 15.19 6.67
C VAL A 141 5.89 16.00 5.82
N HIS A 142 6.38 17.13 5.29
CA HIS A 142 5.75 17.73 4.13
C HIS A 142 6.11 16.91 2.89
N PHE A 143 5.10 16.43 2.16
CA PHE A 143 5.29 15.68 0.93
C PHE A 143 4.75 16.49 -0.24
N ASP A 144 5.65 16.90 -1.14
CA ASP A 144 5.31 17.50 -2.42
C ASP A 144 5.54 16.48 -3.55
N PRO A 145 4.47 15.93 -4.15
CA PRO A 145 4.57 14.99 -5.27
C PRO A 145 5.39 15.52 -6.45
N GLN A 146 5.41 16.85 -6.68
CA GLN A 146 6.12 17.43 -7.83
C GLN A 146 7.65 17.35 -7.69
N THR A 147 8.14 17.14 -6.48
CA THR A 147 9.58 17.02 -6.18
C THR A 147 10.11 15.58 -6.30
N VAL A 148 9.23 14.61 -6.55
CA VAL A 148 9.60 13.20 -6.67
C VAL A 148 10.33 12.98 -8.00
N VAL A 149 11.61 12.62 -7.92
CA VAL A 149 12.42 12.22 -9.08
C VAL A 149 12.46 10.70 -9.14
N VAL A 150 11.94 10.13 -10.23
CA VAL A 150 11.94 8.68 -10.46
C VAL A 150 13.03 8.31 -11.46
N PRO A 151 13.94 7.38 -11.14
CA PRO A 151 14.89 6.86 -12.11
C PRO A 151 14.19 5.99 -13.16
N GLN A 152 14.90 5.53 -14.18
CA GLN A 152 14.34 4.57 -15.13
C GLN A 152 14.07 3.23 -14.45
N LEU A 153 12.80 3.00 -14.07
CA LEU A 153 12.34 1.76 -13.46
C LEU A 153 11.67 0.85 -14.50
N ARG A 154 11.70 -0.46 -14.26
CA ARG A 154 11.07 -1.49 -15.11
C ARG A 154 9.92 -2.20 -14.40
N ILE A 155 9.14 -1.42 -13.67
CA ILE A 155 7.93 -1.84 -12.97
C ILE A 155 6.70 -1.23 -13.68
N ALA A 156 5.50 -1.71 -13.38
CA ALA A 156 4.27 -1.24 -14.01
C ALA A 156 3.86 0.15 -13.51
N ALA A 157 3.93 0.37 -12.19
CA ALA A 157 3.43 1.58 -11.56
C ALA A 157 4.15 1.90 -10.26
N LEU A 158 4.25 3.18 -9.92
CA LEU A 158 4.78 3.67 -8.65
C LEU A 158 3.80 4.62 -7.98
N TRP A 159 3.40 4.26 -6.76
CA TRP A 159 2.45 5.01 -5.95
C TRP A 159 3.04 5.35 -4.59
N VAL A 160 2.61 6.50 -4.06
CA VAL A 160 2.87 6.92 -2.68
C VAL A 160 1.53 7.16 -2.00
N PHE A 161 1.37 6.72 -0.77
CA PHE A 161 0.16 6.95 0.01
C PHE A 161 0.48 7.20 1.48
N GLY A 162 -0.38 7.90 2.20
CA GLY A 162 -0.16 8.19 3.61
C GLY A 162 -1.28 8.98 4.24
N SER A 163 -1.29 9.02 5.57
CA SER A 163 -2.22 9.87 6.31
C SER A 163 -1.88 11.33 6.09
N ILE A 164 -2.89 12.17 5.83
CA ILE A 164 -2.75 13.63 5.73
C ILE A 164 -3.40 14.36 6.91
N SER A 165 -4.15 13.65 7.75
CA SER A 165 -4.59 14.11 9.06
C SER A 165 -3.83 13.41 10.20
N GLU A 166 -3.73 14.04 11.38
CA GLU A 166 -3.02 13.47 12.54
C GLU A 166 -3.77 12.28 13.16
N ASP A 167 -5.10 12.31 13.11
CA ASP A 167 -6.01 11.27 13.60
C ASP A 167 -6.20 10.09 12.63
N GLN A 168 -5.54 10.14 11.46
CA GLN A 168 -5.62 9.12 10.42
C GLN A 168 -7.00 8.89 9.82
N THR A 169 -7.89 9.87 9.91
CA THR A 169 -9.21 9.82 9.25
C THR A 169 -9.15 10.24 7.78
N GLU A 170 -8.15 11.01 7.35
CA GLU A 170 -7.98 11.45 5.97
C GLU A 170 -6.63 10.96 5.41
N TRP A 171 -6.67 10.39 4.20
CA TRP A 171 -5.52 9.81 3.53
C TRP A 171 -5.34 10.39 2.14
N GLY A 172 -4.08 10.49 1.72
CA GLY A 172 -3.68 10.88 0.37
C GLY A 172 -3.11 9.70 -0.41
N LEU A 173 -3.34 9.71 -1.72
CA LEU A 173 -2.77 8.79 -2.70
C LEU A 173 -2.23 9.61 -3.88
N TRP A 174 -0.96 9.40 -4.22
CA TRP A 174 -0.26 10.13 -5.28
C TRP A 174 0.43 9.16 -6.24
N GLY A 175 0.28 9.44 -7.53
CA GLY A 175 0.80 8.62 -8.63
C GLY A 175 -0.12 8.71 -9.85
N ASP A 176 0.13 7.93 -10.90
CA ASP A 176 1.32 7.11 -11.08
C ASP A 176 2.55 7.97 -11.38
N PHE A 177 3.63 7.78 -10.63
CA PHE A 177 4.87 8.54 -10.83
C PHE A 177 5.69 8.08 -12.04
N LEU A 178 5.34 6.97 -12.70
CA LEU A 178 5.94 6.55 -13.97
C LEU A 178 5.28 7.17 -15.20
N GLU A 179 4.11 7.80 -15.03
CA GLU A 179 3.36 8.48 -16.07
C GLU A 179 3.20 9.97 -15.71
N LYS A 180 1.95 10.44 -15.58
CA LYS A 180 1.61 11.77 -15.11
C LYS A 180 1.05 11.65 -13.68
N PRO A 181 1.83 11.99 -12.64
CA PRO A 181 1.37 11.82 -11.28
C PRO A 181 0.26 12.82 -10.93
N GLU A 182 -0.79 12.32 -10.32
CA GLU A 182 -1.91 13.10 -9.80
C GLU A 182 -2.24 12.67 -8.37
N GLY A 183 -2.79 13.59 -7.58
CA GLY A 183 -3.15 13.35 -6.18
C GLY A 183 -4.66 13.19 -6.00
N SER A 184 -5.07 12.24 -5.16
CA SER A 184 -6.45 12.09 -4.70
C SER A 184 -6.47 11.93 -3.18
N ARG A 185 -7.61 12.25 -2.56
CA ARG A 185 -7.84 12.11 -1.12
C ARG A 185 -9.01 11.19 -0.87
N PHE A 186 -8.99 10.50 0.25
CA PHE A 186 -10.09 9.66 0.71
C PHE A 186 -10.18 9.66 2.23
N LEU A 187 -11.40 9.46 2.73
CA LEU A 187 -11.65 9.25 4.15
C LEU A 187 -11.46 7.79 4.50
N TYR A 188 -10.91 7.52 5.68
CA TYR A 188 -10.92 6.19 6.27
C TYR A 188 -12.37 5.71 6.42
N PRO A 189 -12.71 4.46 6.02
CA PRO A 189 -14.10 4.01 6.02
C PRO A 189 -14.72 3.89 7.43
N ASP A 190 -16.04 4.05 7.49
CA ASP A 190 -16.89 3.87 8.68
C ASP A 190 -17.73 2.59 8.57
#